data_AF-A0A8S2G661-F1
#
_entry.id   AF-A0A8S2G661-F1
#
_cell.length_a   1.000
_cell.length_b   1.000
_cell.length_c   1.000
_cell.angle_alpha   90.00
_cell.angle_beta   90.00
_cell.angle_gamma   90.00
#
_symmetry.space_group_name_H-M   'P 1'
#
loop_
_entity.id
_entity.type
_entity.pdbx_description
1 polymer ?
#
loop_
_entity_poly.entity_id
_entity_poly.type
_entity_poly.pdbx_seq_one_letter_code
_entity_poly.pdbx_strand_id
1 'polypeptide(L)' 'ITEFIYVHSKLMIIDDKIAICGSANINDRSLEGDRDSETAIVIDDVEGESCWFDGVQVTIGKFCSSWRRKIFK' A
#
# COMPACT_ATOMS: atom_id res chain seq x y z
N ILE A 1 23.81 4.26 21.70
CA ILE A 1 23.39 3.00 21.05
C ILE A 1 22.27 3.38 20.09
N THR A 2 22.36 2.94 18.84
CA THR A 2 21.34 3.17 17.81
C THR A 2 20.94 1.82 17.25
N GLU A 3 19.64 1.59 17.06
CA GLU A 3 19.07 0.33 16.58
C GLU A 3 18.33 0.56 15.26
N PHE A 4 18.18 -0.50 14.48
CA PHE A 4 17.40 -0.44 13.24
C PHE A 4 15.90 -0.50 13.50
N ILE A 5 15.13 0.22 12.68
CA ILE A 5 13.68 0.04 12.60
C ILE A 5 13.42 -1.09 11.59
N TYR A 6 12.90 -2.21 12.07
CA TYR A 6 12.58 -3.35 11.23
C TYR A 6 11.25 -3.16 10.50
N VAL A 7 11.29 -3.07 9.17
CA VAL A 7 10.09 -2.93 8.32
C VAL A 7 9.45 -4.31 8.13
N HIS A 8 8.45 -4.62 8.96
CA HIS A 8 7.69 -5.86 8.85
C HIS A 8 6.43 -5.73 7.98
N SER A 9 6.13 -4.53 7.48
CA SER A 9 4.94 -4.26 6.66
C SER A 9 4.94 -5.05 5.35
N LYS A 10 3.75 -5.51 4.94
CA LYS A 10 3.48 -6.00 3.59
C LYS A 10 2.33 -5.17 3.01
N LEU A 11 2.72 -4.06 2.42
CA LEU A 11 1.82 -3.01 1.96
C LEU A 11 2.22 -2.59 0.56
N MET A 12 1.24 -2.48 -0.33
CA MET A 12 1.39 -1.89 -1.65
C MET A 12 0.34 -0.79 -1.81
N ILE A 13 0.74 0.38 -2.31
CA ILE A 13 -0.16 1.47 -2.68
C ILE A 13 0.12 1.80 -4.15
N ILE A 14 -0.93 1.83 -4.97
CA ILE A 14 -0.86 2.01 -6.42
C ILE A 14 -1.66 3.26 -6.77
N ASP A 15 -0.99 4.22 -7.40
CA ASP A 15 -1.56 5.47 -7.94
C ASP A 15 -2.42 6.28 -6.95
N ASP A 16 -2.17 6.15 -5.65
CA ASP A 16 -3.01 6.71 -4.58
C ASP A 16 -4.50 6.31 -4.70
N LYS A 17 -4.83 5.18 -5.36
CA LYS A 17 -6.21 4.70 -5.59
C LYS A 17 -6.48 3.29 -5.09
N ILE A 18 -5.48 2.43 -5.15
CA ILE A 18 -5.60 1.04 -4.72
C ILE A 18 -4.56 0.78 -3.65
N ALA A 19 -4.92 0.06 -2.60
CA ALA A 19 -3.98 -0.46 -1.62
C ALA A 19 -4.19 -1.95 -1.39
N ILE A 20 -3.10 -2.68 -1.22
CA ILE A 20 -3.09 -4.08 -0.79
C ILE A 20 -2.39 -4.14 0.56
N CYS A 21 -3.05 -4.69 1.56
CA CYS A 21 -2.51 -4.86 2.90
C CYS A 21 -2.76 -6.29 3.37
N GLY A 22 -1.74 -6.95 3.90
CA GLY A 22 -1.89 -8.34 4.33
C GLY A 22 -0.66 -8.91 5.03
N SER A 23 -0.64 -10.23 5.13
CA SER A 23 0.46 -11.00 5.71
C SER A 23 1.51 -11.44 4.67
N ALA A 24 1.12 -11.54 3.39
CA ALA A 24 1.96 -12.07 2.31
C ALA A 24 3.20 -11.20 2.02
N ASN A 25 4.39 -11.79 2.15
CA ASN A 25 5.63 -11.17 1.70
C ASN A 25 5.76 -11.24 0.16
N ILE A 26 6.61 -10.41 -0.43
CA ILE A 26 6.98 -10.54 -1.85
C ILE A 26 8.03 -11.65 -1.98
N ASN A 27 7.60 -12.91 -1.95
CA ASN A 27 8.41 -14.09 -2.20
C ASN A 27 7.53 -15.30 -2.51
N ASP A 28 8.13 -16.36 -3.05
CA ASP A 28 7.43 -17.60 -3.43
C ASP A 28 6.74 -18.26 -2.24
N ARG A 29 7.33 -18.15 -1.05
CA ARG A 29 6.76 -18.73 0.18
C ARG A 29 5.35 -18.20 0.48
N SER A 30 5.13 -16.91 0.27
CA SER A 30 3.85 -16.26 0.51
C SER A 30 2.96 -16.20 -0.74
N LEU A 31 3.52 -16.22 -1.96
CA LEU A 31 2.77 -15.93 -3.19
C LEU A 31 2.43 -17.15 -4.07
N GLU A 32 3.10 -18.30 -3.91
CA GLU A 32 2.76 -19.51 -4.70
C GLU A 32 1.44 -20.16 -4.26
N GLY A 33 1.00 -19.90 -3.02
CA GLY A 33 -0.29 -20.37 -2.49
C GLY A 33 -0.34 -21.83 -2.06
N ASP A 34 0.68 -22.63 -2.35
CA ASP A 34 0.85 -24.03 -1.90
C ASP A 34 1.84 -24.20 -0.74
N ARG A 35 2.42 -23.09 -0.25
CA ARG A 35 3.36 -23.04 0.87
C ARG A 35 2.69 -22.45 2.12
N ASP A 36 2.96 -21.19 2.47
CA ASP A 36 2.37 -20.56 3.65
C ASP A 36 0.93 -20.10 3.36
N SER A 37 0.06 -20.21 4.37
CA SER A 37 -1.28 -19.63 4.31
C SER A 37 -1.21 -18.14 4.60
N GLU A 38 -1.63 -17.32 3.63
CA GLU A 38 -1.60 -15.87 3.72
C GLU A 38 -3.00 -15.27 3.54
N THR A 39 -3.23 -14.08 4.09
CA THR A 39 -4.44 -13.29 3.84
C THR A 39 -4.09 -11.84 3.52
N ALA A 40 -4.85 -11.25 2.60
CA ALA A 40 -4.71 -9.86 2.21
C ALA A 40 -6.07 -9.26 1.87
N ILE A 41 -6.19 -7.95 2.05
CA ILE A 41 -7.32 -7.15 1.59
C ILE A 41 -6.86 -6.25 0.45
N VAL A 42 -7.76 -6.07 -0.53
CA VAL A 42 -7.62 -5.05 -1.57
C VAL A 42 -8.61 -3.94 -1.25
N ILE A 43 -8.10 -2.73 -1.16
CA ILE A 43 -8.88 -1.51 -0.96
C ILE A 43 -8.84 -0.77 -2.29
N ASP A 44 -10.01 -0.60 -2.91
CA ASP A 44 -10.21 0.20 -4.11
C ASP A 44 -11.05 1.43 -3.73
N ASP A 45 -10.43 2.62 -3.79
CA ASP A 45 -11.06 3.84 -3.32
C ASP A 45 -12.16 4.31 -4.27
N VAL A 46 -13.38 4.35 -3.76
CA VAL A 46 -14.54 4.90 -4.48
C VAL A 46 -14.60 6.43 -4.36
N GLU A 47 -14.11 6.99 -3.24
CA GLU A 47 -14.11 8.42 -3.01
C GLU A 47 -12.82 9.08 -3.52
N GLY A 48 -12.96 9.91 -4.56
CA GLY A 48 -11.88 10.68 -5.12
C GLY A 48 -11.67 12.06 -4.49
N GLU A 49 -10.43 12.54 -4.50
CA GLU A 49 -10.06 13.94 -4.33
C GLU A 49 -9.11 14.40 -5.45
N SER A 50 -9.13 15.70 -5.78
CA SER A 50 -8.19 16.25 -6.77
C SER A 50 -6.85 16.52 -6.12
N CYS A 51 -5.76 16.08 -6.76
CA CYS A 51 -4.40 16.44 -6.40
C CYS A 51 -3.59 16.84 -7.64
N TRP A 52 -2.39 17.36 -7.41
CA TRP A 52 -1.41 17.62 -8.46
C TRP A 52 -0.37 16.51 -8.47
N PHE A 53 -0.15 15.91 -9.63
CA PHE A 53 0.91 14.94 -9.87
C PHE A 53 1.70 15.38 -11.10
N ASP A 54 2.99 15.68 -10.92
CA ASP A 54 3.89 16.18 -11.97
C ASP A 54 3.30 17.33 -12.82
N GLY A 55 2.67 18.31 -12.16
CA GLY A 55 2.05 19.45 -12.83
C GLY A 55 0.71 19.17 -13.55
N VAL A 56 0.19 17.95 -13.46
CA VAL A 56 -1.13 17.56 -13.98
C VAL A 56 -2.11 17.37 -12.83
N GLN A 57 -3.34 17.88 -12.97
CA GLN A 57 -4.40 17.55 -12.01
C GLN A 57 -4.91 16.14 -12.24
N VAL A 58 -4.85 15.32 -11.20
CA VAL A 58 -5.33 13.94 -11.21
C VAL A 58 -6.29 13.72 -10.05
N THR A 59 -7.28 12.85 -10.26
CA THR A 59 -8.14 12.37 -9.16
C THR A 59 -7.47 11.17 -8.51
N ILE A 60 -7.29 11.22 -7.19
CA ILE A 60 -6.73 10.16 -6.36
C ILE A 60 -7.77 9.69 -5.33
N GLY A 61 -7.58 8.50 -4.77
CA GLY A 61 -8.39 7.98 -3.68
C GLY A 61 -8.09 8.69 -2.35
N LYS A 62 -9.13 9.05 -1.59
CA LYS A 62 -8.96 9.72 -0.30
C LYS A 62 -8.25 8.83 0.73
N PHE A 63 -8.61 7.55 0.82
CA PHE A 63 -8.04 6.65 1.83
C PHE A 63 -6.59 6.29 1.49
N CYS A 64 -6.33 5.81 0.27
CA CYS A 64 -5.02 5.36 -0.19
C CYS A 64 -3.99 6.50 -0.16
N SER A 65 -4.38 7.69 -0.62
CA SER A 65 -3.52 8.88 -0.55
C SER A 65 -3.21 9.30 0.89
N SER A 66 -4.18 9.18 1.81
CA SER A 66 -3.95 9.50 3.22
C SER A 66 -2.91 8.58 3.86
N TRP A 67 -2.90 7.29 3.51
CA TRP A 67 -1.93 6.31 3.99
C TRP A 67 -0.53 6.62 3.45
N ARG A 68 -0.40 6.81 2.13
CA ARG A 68 0.89 7.17 1.52
C ARG A 68 1.46 8.44 2.15
N ARG A 69 0.63 9.49 2.31
CA ARG A 69 1.03 10.74 2.97
C ARG A 69 1.46 10.53 4.43
N LYS A 70 0.85 9.61 5.16
CA LYS A 70 1.21 9.33 6.56
C LYS A 70 2.52 8.56 6.69
N ILE A 71 2.83 7.68 5.74
CA ILE A 71 4.09 6.91 5.69
C ILE A 71 5.27 7.81 5.29
N PHE A 72 5.03 8.82 4.44
CA PHE A 72 6.07 9.72 3.92
C PHE A 72 6.36 10.92 4.85
N LYS A 73 5.60 11.08 5.93
CA LYS A 73 5.85 12.09 6.97
C LYS A 73 6.97 11.64 7.89
#